data_AF-A0A9R1WWP3-F1
#
_entry.id   AF-A0A9R1WWP3-F1
#
_cell.length_a   1.000
_cell.length_b   1.000
_cell.length_c   1.000
_cell.angle_alpha   90.00
_cell.angle_beta   90.00
_cell.angle_gamma   90.00
#
_symmetry.space_group_name_H-M   'P 1'
#
loop_
_entity.id
_entity.type
_entity.pdbx_description
1 polymer ?
#
loop_
_entity_poly.entity_id
_entity_poly.type
_entity_poly.pdbx_seq_one_letter_code
_entity_poly.pdbx_strand_id
1 'polypeptide(L)'
;MSGDAIQILGQRTNQSYIESVLNVSECYTISEYNCPELDKYQKVLENDFYIDVGLNCVIKPLANTIIIPATWFRFASKSQLTELGEHPPYYPDFIGMLSKIRDCTKHDGQPYVLLILTDDRGNEVPINLWKECFTNPIKFNRSLITPPPTMTVVAVTNLKPSVSGGLSPFF
;
A
#
# COMPACT_ATOMS: atom_id res chain seq x y z
N MET A 1 18.11 0.82 11.12
CA MET A 1 18.06 -0.51 10.47
C MET A 1 17.37 -0.32 9.14
N SER A 2 18.01 -0.70 8.04
CA SER A 2 17.36 -0.72 6.72
C SER A 2 16.69 -2.09 6.59
N GLY A 3 15.37 -2.13 6.58
CA GLY A 3 14.58 -3.33 6.34
C GLY A 3 13.90 -3.22 4.98
N ASP A 4 14.00 -4.26 4.17
CA ASP A 4 13.26 -4.37 2.92
C ASP A 4 12.01 -5.25 3.12
N ALA A 5 11.02 -5.11 2.24
CA ALA A 5 9.84 -5.96 2.24
C ALA A 5 9.92 -6.99 1.12
N ILE A 6 9.41 -8.18 1.40
CA ILE A 6 9.32 -9.29 0.46
C ILE A 6 7.91 -9.85 0.47
N GLN A 7 7.39 -10.21 -0.71
CA GLN A 7 6.08 -10.84 -0.81
C GLN A 7 6.17 -12.30 -0.37
N ILE A 8 5.14 -12.78 0.30
CA ILE A 8 4.96 -14.20 0.61
C ILE A 8 3.81 -14.70 -0.26
N LEU A 9 4.04 -15.75 -1.04
CA LEU A 9 3.00 -16.42 -1.81
C LEU A 9 2.91 -17.89 -1.39
N GLY A 10 1.69 -18.42 -1.41
CA GLY A 10 1.43 -19.82 -1.10
C GLY A 10 0.61 -20.47 -2.20
N GLN A 11 0.86 -21.75 -2.44
CA GLN A 11 0.05 -22.53 -3.37
C GLN A 11 -1.33 -22.80 -2.80
N ARG A 12 -2.36 -22.80 -3.66
CA ARG A 12 -3.75 -23.05 -3.27
C ARG A 12 -3.94 -24.40 -2.57
N THR A 13 -3.15 -25.40 -2.92
CA THR A 13 -3.14 -26.73 -2.28
C THR A 13 -2.74 -26.68 -0.81
N ASN A 14 -1.99 -25.65 -0.38
CA ASN A 14 -1.51 -25.46 0.98
C ASN A 14 -2.32 -24.42 1.76
N GLN A 15 -3.40 -23.87 1.19
CA GLN A 15 -4.16 -22.74 1.75
C GLN A 15 -4.59 -23.01 3.20
N SER A 16 -5.21 -24.16 3.47
CA SER A 16 -5.71 -24.48 4.82
C SER A 16 -4.59 -24.57 5.87
N TYR A 17 -3.40 -25.04 5.48
CA TYR A 17 -2.24 -25.06 6.36
C TYR A 17 -1.76 -23.63 6.63
N ILE A 18 -1.56 -22.84 5.57
CA ILE A 18 -1.06 -21.47 5.67
C ILE A 18 -1.99 -20.60 6.53
N GLU A 19 -3.30 -20.64 6.28
CA GLU A 19 -4.30 -19.90 7.06
C GLU A 19 -4.38 -20.36 8.53
N SER A 20 -3.93 -21.59 8.84
CA SER A 20 -3.90 -22.09 10.22
C SER A 20 -2.67 -21.63 11.01
N VAL A 21 -1.58 -21.24 10.33
CA VAL A 21 -0.30 -20.90 10.98
C VAL A 21 0.10 -19.43 10.83
N LEU A 22 -0.29 -18.77 9.74
CA LEU A 22 0.02 -17.36 9.45
C LEU A 22 -1.22 -16.49 9.64
N ASN A 23 -1.14 -15.59 10.63
CA ASN A 23 -2.15 -14.58 10.91
C ASN A 23 -1.60 -13.19 10.55
N VAL A 24 -2.49 -12.32 10.07
CA VAL A 24 -2.14 -10.94 9.76
C VAL A 24 -1.78 -10.19 11.05
N SER A 25 -0.80 -9.29 10.97
CA SER A 25 -0.32 -8.45 12.09
C SER A 25 0.38 -9.20 13.23
N GLU A 26 0.81 -10.44 12.98
CA GLU A 26 1.64 -11.23 13.90
C GLU A 26 3.07 -11.40 13.36
N CYS A 27 4.02 -11.64 14.25
CA CYS A 27 5.43 -11.81 13.89
C CYS A 27 5.82 -13.28 13.82
N TYR A 28 6.65 -13.64 12.84
CA TYR A 28 7.06 -15.02 12.61
C TYR A 28 8.54 -15.11 12.25
N THR A 29 9.16 -16.22 12.65
CA THR A 29 10.37 -16.74 11.98
C THR A 29 9.92 -17.74 10.93
N ILE A 30 10.29 -17.50 9.67
CA ILE A 30 10.03 -18.40 8.54
C ILE A 30 11.37 -18.95 8.07
N SER A 31 11.46 -20.27 7.93
CA SER A 31 12.67 -20.99 7.49
C SER A 31 12.28 -22.17 6.59
N GLU A 32 13.27 -22.75 5.89
CA GLU A 32 13.06 -23.87 4.95
C GLU A 32 12.08 -23.51 3.81
N TYR A 33 12.19 -22.28 3.32
CA TYR A 33 11.40 -21.75 2.21
C TYR A 33 12.20 -21.69 0.90
N ASN A 34 11.48 -21.64 -0.22
CA ASN A 34 12.09 -21.34 -1.52
C ASN A 34 11.95 -19.84 -1.84
N CYS A 35 12.86 -19.31 -2.66
CA CYS A 35 12.89 -17.90 -3.07
C CYS A 35 12.97 -17.76 -4.61
N PRO A 36 11.91 -18.14 -5.34
CA PRO A 36 11.87 -17.98 -6.80
C PRO A 36 11.66 -16.52 -7.23
N GLU A 37 11.91 -16.24 -8.52
CA GLU A 37 11.60 -14.96 -9.15
C GLU A 37 10.08 -14.74 -9.26
N LEU A 38 9.64 -13.50 -9.06
CA LEU A 38 8.25 -13.09 -9.07
C LEU A 38 7.80 -12.70 -10.48
N ASP A 39 6.66 -13.23 -10.90
CA ASP A 39 6.04 -12.80 -12.15
C ASP A 39 5.59 -11.33 -12.07
N LYS A 40 5.85 -10.58 -13.14
CA LYS A 40 5.57 -9.13 -13.22
C LYS A 40 4.10 -8.77 -12.98
N TYR A 41 3.15 -9.67 -13.23
CA TYR A 41 1.72 -9.44 -13.01
C TYR A 41 1.29 -9.74 -11.57
N GLN A 42 2.13 -10.41 -10.78
CA GLN A 42 1.91 -10.71 -9.36
C GLN A 42 2.72 -9.79 -8.44
N LYS A 43 3.60 -8.98 -9.01
CA LYS A 43 4.47 -8.04 -8.32
C LYS A 43 3.68 -6.85 -7.76
N VAL A 44 3.81 -6.67 -6.44
CA VAL A 44 3.20 -5.59 -5.66
C VAL A 44 4.29 -4.75 -4.99
N LEU A 45 5.37 -5.40 -4.54
CA LEU A 45 6.57 -4.78 -3.97
C LEU A 45 7.69 -4.69 -5.02
N GLU A 46 8.69 -3.84 -4.80
CA GLU A 46 9.81 -3.73 -5.76
C GLU A 46 10.68 -5.00 -5.80
N ASN A 47 10.66 -5.83 -4.76
CA ASN A 47 11.46 -7.04 -4.70
C ASN A 47 11.13 -7.99 -5.86
N ASP A 48 12.16 -8.42 -6.61
CA ASP A 48 12.02 -9.36 -7.74
C ASP A 48 11.82 -10.80 -7.30
N PHE A 49 11.96 -11.09 -6.00
CA PHE A 49 11.78 -12.41 -5.43
C PHE A 49 10.63 -12.44 -4.43
N TYR A 50 10.08 -13.63 -4.20
CA TYR A 50 9.08 -13.87 -3.17
C TYR A 50 9.42 -15.11 -2.36
N ILE A 51 8.94 -15.17 -1.12
CA ILE A 51 9.02 -16.36 -0.29
C ILE A 51 7.86 -17.28 -0.66
N ASP A 52 8.18 -18.45 -1.21
CA ASP A 52 7.19 -19.51 -1.46
C ASP A 52 6.99 -20.32 -0.18
N VAL A 53 5.79 -20.22 0.41
CA VAL A 53 5.42 -20.92 1.65
C VAL A 53 4.51 -22.11 1.37
N GLY A 54 4.79 -23.21 2.07
CA GLY A 54 4.00 -24.44 1.97
C GLY A 54 4.27 -25.40 3.13
N LEU A 55 3.83 -26.64 2.97
CA LEU A 55 3.95 -27.68 4.01
C LEU A 55 5.40 -28.00 4.42
N ASN A 56 6.38 -27.69 3.57
CA ASN A 56 7.80 -27.92 3.85
C ASN A 56 8.46 -26.77 4.63
N CYS A 57 7.76 -25.64 4.80
CA CYS A 57 8.32 -24.49 5.50
C CYS A 57 8.13 -24.65 7.02
N VAL A 58 9.09 -24.13 7.76
CA VAL A 58 8.99 -24.03 9.22
C VAL A 58 8.61 -22.60 9.57
N ILE A 59 7.36 -22.43 10.01
CA ILE A 59 6.78 -21.15 10.44
C ILE A 59 6.57 -21.19 11.95
N LYS A 60 7.31 -20.35 12.68
CA LYS A 60 7.27 -20.29 14.14
C LYS A 60 6.86 -18.88 14.59
N PRO A 61 5.86 -18.75 15.49
CA PRO A 61 5.53 -17.46 16.08
C PRO A 61 6.76 -16.85 16.75
N LEU A 62 6.98 -15.58 16.48
CA LEU A 62 7.97 -14.77 17.16
C LEU A 62 7.21 -13.86 18.13
N ALA A 63 7.61 -13.84 19.39
CA ALA A 63 7.00 -12.95 20.37
C ALA A 63 7.03 -11.53 19.83
N ASN A 64 5.87 -10.86 19.81
CA ASN A 64 5.77 -9.51 19.28
C ASN A 64 6.76 -8.61 20.05
N THR A 65 7.74 -8.08 19.34
CA THR A 65 8.73 -7.17 19.92
C THR A 65 8.38 -5.77 19.44
N ILE A 66 8.59 -4.77 20.29
CA ILE A 66 8.44 -3.34 19.94
C ILE A 66 9.36 -2.93 18.76
N ILE A 67 10.25 -3.83 18.32
CA ILE A 67 11.28 -3.60 17.31
C ILE A 67 10.75 -3.84 15.89
N ILE A 68 9.75 -4.70 15.69
CA ILE A 68 9.23 -5.02 14.34
C ILE A 68 8.07 -4.08 14.02
N PRO A 69 8.18 -3.23 12.98
CA PRO A 69 7.08 -2.35 12.59
C PRO A 69 5.86 -3.14 12.12
N ALA A 70 4.67 -2.75 12.57
CA ALA A 70 3.41 -3.35 12.12
C ALA A 70 3.11 -3.08 10.63
N THR A 71 3.67 -1.99 10.09
CA THR A 71 3.54 -1.60 8.69
C THR A 71 4.90 -1.20 8.15
N TRP A 72 5.25 -1.72 6.98
CA TRP A 72 6.38 -1.26 6.19
C TRP A 72 5.89 -0.27 5.15
N PHE A 73 6.67 0.78 4.90
CA PHE A 73 6.35 1.80 3.90
C PHE A 73 7.50 1.98 2.92
N ARG A 74 7.15 2.23 1.66
CA ARG A 74 8.06 2.64 0.61
C ARG A 74 7.57 3.94 -0.03
N PHE A 75 7.91 5.05 0.62
CA PHE A 75 7.50 6.36 0.14
C PHE A 75 8.22 6.75 -1.14
N ALA A 76 7.45 7.12 -2.16
CA ALA A 76 7.92 7.77 -3.36
C ALA A 76 7.67 9.28 -3.28
N SER A 77 8.61 10.08 -3.76
CA SER A 77 8.40 11.50 -4.02
C SER A 77 7.50 11.74 -5.22
N LYS A 78 6.98 12.96 -5.39
CA LYS A 78 6.16 13.33 -6.56
C LYS A 78 6.87 13.08 -7.90
N SER A 79 8.18 13.35 -7.98
CA SER A 79 8.95 13.08 -9.20
C SER A 79 9.04 11.59 -9.49
N GLN A 80 9.30 10.76 -8.48
CA GLN A 80 9.32 9.30 -8.62
C GLN A 80 7.94 8.74 -9.02
N LEU A 81 6.84 9.26 -8.46
CA LEU A 81 5.49 8.89 -8.90
C LEU A 81 5.25 9.22 -10.38
N THR A 82 5.80 10.34 -10.86
CA THR A 82 5.71 10.75 -12.26
C THR A 82 6.53 9.83 -13.16
N GLU A 83 7.75 9.48 -12.75
CA GLU A 83 8.65 8.58 -13.47
C GLU A 83 8.09 7.16 -13.58
N LEU A 84 7.40 6.66 -12.54
CA LEU A 84 6.76 5.35 -12.52
C LEU A 84 5.61 5.22 -13.53
N GLY A 85 4.94 6.32 -13.88
CA GLY A 85 3.89 6.35 -14.89
C GLY A 85 2.65 5.52 -14.54
N GLU A 86 1.81 5.24 -15.56
CA GLU A 86 0.50 4.59 -15.36
C GLU A 86 0.57 3.06 -15.16
N HIS A 87 1.72 2.47 -15.49
CA HIS A 87 1.99 1.03 -15.41
C HIS A 87 3.26 0.77 -14.60
N PRO A 88 3.25 1.12 -13.30
CA PRO A 88 4.44 0.98 -12.49
C PRO A 88 4.75 -0.52 -12.26
N PRO A 89 6.03 -0.91 -12.14
CA PRO A 89 6.42 -2.29 -11.85
C PRO A 89 6.09 -2.73 -10.41
N TYR A 90 5.70 -1.80 -9.53
CA TYR A 90 5.25 -2.00 -8.16
C TYR A 90 4.36 -0.82 -7.73
N TYR A 91 3.65 -0.92 -6.60
CA TYR A 91 2.80 0.17 -6.11
C TYR A 91 3.49 0.93 -4.97
N PRO A 92 3.96 2.19 -5.18
CA PRO A 92 4.61 2.97 -4.15
C PRO A 92 3.64 3.48 -3.07
N ASP A 93 4.19 3.92 -1.95
CA ASP A 93 3.45 4.64 -0.93
C ASP A 93 3.74 6.15 -1.05
N PHE A 94 2.90 6.98 -0.44
CA PHE A 94 3.15 8.42 -0.32
C PHE A 94 2.80 8.91 1.08
N ILE A 95 3.56 9.86 1.60
CA ILE A 95 3.29 10.53 2.87
C ILE A 95 3.30 12.04 2.67
N GLY A 96 2.33 12.72 3.26
CA GLY A 96 2.28 14.16 3.22
C GLY A 96 1.28 14.74 4.20
N MET A 97 1.33 16.06 4.34
CA MET A 97 0.37 16.82 5.11
C MET A 97 -0.94 16.94 4.33
N LEU A 98 -2.05 16.54 4.94
CA LEU A 98 -3.39 16.70 4.37
C LEU A 98 -3.75 18.18 4.32
N SER A 99 -3.82 18.74 3.12
CA SER A 99 -4.22 20.13 2.90
C SER A 99 -5.71 20.26 2.60
N LYS A 100 -6.28 19.32 1.83
CA LYS A 100 -7.69 19.36 1.42
C LYS A 100 -8.28 17.95 1.32
N ILE A 101 -9.57 17.84 1.64
CA ILE A 101 -10.43 16.68 1.38
C ILE A 101 -11.70 17.15 0.66
N ARG A 102 -12.10 16.46 -0.40
CA ARG A 102 -13.29 16.80 -1.19
C ARG A 102 -14.06 15.56 -1.63
N ASP A 103 -15.38 15.64 -1.58
CA ASP A 103 -16.26 14.68 -2.25
C ASP A 103 -16.40 15.11 -3.72
N CYS A 104 -16.23 14.17 -4.63
CA CYS A 104 -16.22 14.41 -6.06
C CYS A 104 -17.04 13.35 -6.79
N THR A 105 -17.39 13.64 -8.04
CA THR A 105 -18.17 12.74 -8.90
C THR A 105 -17.52 12.69 -10.27
N LYS A 106 -17.30 11.47 -10.77
CA LYS A 106 -16.84 11.21 -12.15
C LYS A 106 -17.92 11.63 -13.17
N HIS A 107 -17.55 11.71 -14.44
CA HIS A 107 -18.50 11.96 -15.53
C HIS A 107 -19.61 10.91 -15.65
N ASP A 108 -19.32 9.66 -15.29
CA ASP A 108 -20.30 8.55 -15.27
C ASP A 108 -21.19 8.54 -14.02
N GLY A 109 -21.08 9.56 -13.16
CA GLY A 109 -21.85 9.68 -11.92
C GLY A 109 -21.26 8.93 -10.72
N GLN A 110 -20.13 8.22 -10.87
CA GLN A 110 -19.55 7.47 -9.76
C GLN A 110 -18.85 8.41 -8.76
N PRO A 111 -19.14 8.28 -7.45
CA PRO A 111 -18.51 9.11 -6.42
C PRO A 111 -17.07 8.68 -6.14
N TYR A 112 -16.22 9.65 -5.79
CA TYR A 112 -14.88 9.44 -5.27
C TYR A 112 -14.50 10.53 -4.26
N VAL A 113 -13.52 10.26 -3.39
CA VAL A 113 -12.99 11.25 -2.46
C VAL A 113 -11.61 11.68 -2.93
N LEU A 114 -11.39 12.98 -3.09
CA LEU A 114 -10.08 13.55 -3.42
C LEU A 114 -9.40 14.02 -2.14
N LEU A 115 -8.20 13.50 -1.89
CA LEU A 115 -7.25 14.02 -0.92
C LEU A 115 -6.18 14.83 -1.64
N ILE A 116 -5.76 15.96 -1.07
CA ILE A 116 -4.57 16.69 -1.53
C ILE A 116 -3.57 16.64 -0.39
N LEU A 117 -2.43 15.98 -0.65
CA LEU A 117 -1.33 15.85 0.30
C LEU A 117 -0.15 16.68 -0.16
N THR A 118 0.53 17.35 0.78
CA THR A 118 1.73 18.17 0.51
C THR A 118 2.95 17.50 1.12
N ASP A 119 3.99 17.25 0.33
CA ASP A 119 5.25 16.70 0.83
C ASP A 119 6.10 17.76 1.57
N ASP A 120 7.24 17.33 2.11
CA ASP A 120 8.22 18.18 2.81
C ASP A 120 8.85 19.27 1.93
N ARG A 121 8.73 19.14 0.60
CA ARG A 121 9.21 20.09 -0.40
C ARG A 121 8.11 21.04 -0.89
N GLY A 122 6.90 20.96 -0.33
CA GLY A 122 5.77 21.80 -0.73
C GLY A 122 5.06 21.34 -2.00
N ASN A 123 5.36 20.14 -2.52
CA ASN A 123 4.68 19.63 -3.68
C ASN A 123 3.32 19.04 -3.30
N GLU A 124 2.26 19.54 -3.94
CA GLU A 124 0.93 18.95 -3.82
C GLU A 124 0.80 17.71 -4.72
N VAL A 125 0.28 16.63 -4.14
CA VAL A 125 -0.09 15.37 -4.82
C VAL A 125 -1.58 15.10 -4.59
N PRO A 126 -2.41 15.12 -5.64
CA PRO A 126 -3.81 14.71 -5.56
C PRO A 126 -3.92 13.17 -5.53
N ILE A 127 -4.72 12.65 -4.60
CA ILE A 127 -4.96 11.21 -4.42
C ILE A 127 -6.47 10.95 -4.47
N ASN A 128 -6.90 10.14 -5.42
CA ASN A 128 -8.29 9.73 -5.56
C ASN A 128 -8.54 8.43 -4.78
N LEU A 129 -9.47 8.47 -3.83
CA LEU A 129 -10.00 7.30 -3.15
C LEU A 129 -11.28 6.86 -3.85
N TRP A 130 -11.27 5.64 -4.37
CA TRP A 130 -12.44 5.02 -5.01
C TRP A 130 -13.41 4.43 -3.99
N LYS A 131 -14.61 4.06 -4.45
CA LYS A 131 -15.73 3.60 -3.60
C LYS A 131 -15.34 2.48 -2.65
N GLU A 132 -14.49 1.57 -3.08
CA GLU A 132 -14.01 0.42 -2.31
C GLU A 132 -13.10 0.84 -1.14
N CYS A 133 -12.54 2.05 -1.21
CA CYS A 133 -11.70 2.63 -0.15
C CYS A 133 -12.54 3.46 0.81
N PHE A 134 -13.31 4.45 0.31
CA PHE A 134 -13.98 5.41 1.21
C PHE A 134 -15.27 4.88 1.86
N THR A 135 -15.84 3.77 1.37
CA THR A 135 -16.98 3.11 2.04
C THR A 135 -16.54 2.08 3.09
N ASN A 136 -15.25 1.73 3.14
CA ASN A 136 -14.71 0.77 4.08
C ASN A 136 -13.98 1.50 5.22
N PRO A 137 -14.51 1.50 6.46
CA PRO A 137 -13.93 2.24 7.59
C PRO A 137 -12.55 1.70 8.02
N ILE A 138 -12.20 0.47 7.65
CA ILE A 138 -10.86 -0.10 7.89
C ILE A 138 -9.84 0.53 6.94
N LYS A 139 -10.23 0.83 5.70
CA LYS A 139 -9.35 1.43 4.69
C LYS A 139 -9.29 2.95 4.79
N PHE A 140 -10.42 3.59 5.12
CA PHE A 140 -10.50 5.04 5.25
C PHE A 140 -11.56 5.43 6.28
N ASN A 141 -11.12 6.03 7.38
CA ASN A 141 -12.01 6.55 8.41
C ASN A 141 -11.95 8.08 8.45
N ARG A 142 -12.91 8.71 7.76
CA ARG A 142 -12.96 10.17 7.61
C ARG A 142 -13.10 10.92 8.93
N SER A 143 -13.76 10.33 9.93
CA SER A 143 -13.98 10.99 11.22
C SER A 143 -12.68 11.21 12.00
N LEU A 144 -11.61 10.45 11.71
CA LEU A 144 -10.30 10.64 12.34
C LEU A 144 -9.55 11.86 11.81
N ILE A 145 -9.96 12.39 10.67
CA ILE A 145 -9.26 13.49 9.97
C ILE A 145 -10.19 14.68 9.67
N THR A 146 -11.42 14.66 10.20
CA THR A 146 -12.42 15.73 9.99
C THR A 146 -13.10 16.12 11.31
N PRO A 147 -13.04 17.40 11.74
CA PRO A 147 -12.24 18.46 11.16
C PRO A 147 -10.74 18.14 11.32
N PRO A 148 -9.88 18.49 10.34
CA PRO A 148 -8.48 18.17 10.44
C PRO A 148 -7.88 18.91 11.65
N PRO A 149 -7.19 18.22 12.58
CA PRO A 149 -6.29 18.90 13.50
C PRO A 149 -5.33 19.80 12.70
N THR A 150 -4.84 20.88 13.32
CA THR A 150 -4.04 21.95 12.68
C THR A 150 -2.95 21.44 11.75
N MET A 151 -2.37 20.27 12.04
CA MET A 151 -1.50 19.52 11.14
C MET A 151 -1.89 18.05 11.17
N THR A 152 -2.38 17.53 10.04
CA THR A 152 -2.68 16.11 9.86
C THR A 152 -1.73 15.53 8.81
N VAL A 153 -0.94 14.53 9.19
CA VAL A 153 -0.08 13.79 8.26
C VAL A 153 -0.77 12.49 7.90
N VAL A 154 -0.82 12.18 6.60
CA VAL A 154 -1.44 10.97 6.07
C VAL A 154 -0.40 10.21 5.27
N ALA A 155 -0.25 8.91 5.57
CA ALA A 155 0.45 7.96 4.73
C ALA A 155 -0.59 7.16 3.95
N VAL A 156 -0.43 7.07 2.63
CA VAL A 156 -1.28 6.30 1.73
C VAL A 156 -0.44 5.19 1.12
N THR A 157 -0.93 3.95 1.19
CA THR A 157 -0.19 2.78 0.71
C THR A 157 -0.73 2.27 -0.62
N ASN A 158 0.14 1.57 -1.37
CA ASN A 158 -0.21 0.89 -2.64
C ASN A 158 -0.85 1.82 -3.68
N LEU A 159 -0.25 2.99 -3.92
CA LEU A 159 -0.74 3.95 -4.90
C LEU A 159 -0.49 3.46 -6.32
N LYS A 160 -1.51 3.60 -7.18
CA LYS A 160 -1.35 3.55 -8.63
C LYS A 160 -1.11 4.98 -9.15
N PRO A 161 0.09 5.33 -9.63
CA PRO A 161 0.33 6.64 -10.22
C PRO A 161 -0.48 6.80 -11.51
N SER A 162 -0.83 8.05 -11.82
CA SER A 162 -1.49 8.42 -13.08
C SER A 162 -0.90 9.75 -13.54
N VAL A 163 -0.64 9.85 -14.84
CA VAL A 163 -0.13 11.08 -15.48
C VAL A 163 -1.31 11.88 -16.04
N SER A 164 -2.36 12.05 -15.25
CA SER A 164 -3.49 12.94 -15.58
C SER A 164 -3.16 14.37 -15.15
N GLY A 165 -2.10 14.94 -15.74
CA GLY A 165 -1.62 16.29 -15.46
C GLY A 165 -1.48 17.11 -16.73
N GLY A 166 -2.59 17.64 -17.26
CA GLY A 166 -2.55 18.55 -18.42
C GLY A 166 -3.84 19.30 -18.70
N LEU A 167 -4.91 18.61 -19.10
CA LEU A 167 -6.18 19.24 -19.51
C LEU A 167 -7.33 18.25 -19.30
N SER A 168 -8.13 18.43 -18.25
CA SER A 168 -9.50 17.88 -18.14
C SER A 168 -9.63 16.33 -18.19
N PRO A 169 -10.76 15.74 -17.77
CA PRO A 169 -10.64 14.67 -16.78
C PRO A 169 -11.07 13.27 -17.23
N PHE A 170 -10.67 12.31 -16.40
CA PHE A 170 -11.15 10.94 -16.20
C PHE A 170 -10.81 9.86 -17.25
N PHE A 171 -10.18 8.80 -16.74
CA PHE A 171 -10.79 7.47 -16.69
C PHE A 171 -10.77 6.95 -15.24
#